data_AF-A0A1D8AG46-F1
#
_entry.id   AF-A0A1D8AG46-F1
#
_cell.length_a   1.000
_cell.length_b   1.000
_cell.length_c   1.000
_cell.angle_alpha   90.00
_cell.angle_beta   90.00
_cell.angle_gamma   90.00
#
_symmetry.space_group_name_H-M   'P 1'
#
loop_
_entity.id
_entity.type
_entity.pdbx_description
1 polymer ?
#
loop_
_entity_poly.entity_id
_entity_poly.type
_entity_poly.pdbx_seq_one_letter_code
_entity_poly.pdbx_strand_id
1 'polypeptide(L)'
;MSELMIERNPEPYNAEPVPGALIERFLTPQNLFYVRSHGPVPDLPADHRIEVGGISVGECSISIAELKARFPVRTVTAVLQCAGNRRTDLQQVGKTSGDPWDIGAIGNAEWTGVRLADLLDAVGASDASNLFVCFTGADEVDVEGEVAPFGVSIAMTKARAPDVLLAWAMNGEPLASEHGAPLRLVVPGYAGVRSAKWLTRIEVKDTPSEAPIQAHDYKLFPADVTSETADWTQGLTINAMPLNAAICSPGSGESLPAGKVRIEGYAVAYERDVSRVEVSLNGGRDWRQADFSDDPDGQWSWQRWSLDAELPKGRQHLVVRAFDDAGQGQPELPDTMWNFAGYLCTAWHHVHVLVE
;
A
#
# COMPACT_ATOMS: atom_id res chain seq x y z
N MET A 1 22.72 -2.78 -0.81
CA MET A 1 21.41 -3.43 -0.97
C MET A 1 21.40 -4.69 -0.13
N SER A 2 20.46 -4.80 0.82
CA SER A 2 20.30 -6.01 1.63
C SER A 2 19.99 -7.19 0.70
N GLU A 3 20.55 -8.38 0.96
CA GLU A 3 20.17 -9.63 0.26
C GLU A 3 18.69 -10.01 0.47
N LEU A 4 18.00 -9.29 1.38
CA LEU A 4 16.59 -9.47 1.70
C LEU A 4 15.66 -8.53 0.92
N MET A 5 16.17 -7.72 -0.01
CA MET A 5 15.36 -6.86 -0.88
C MET A 5 15.48 -7.29 -2.34
N ILE A 6 14.35 -7.36 -3.03
CA ILE A 6 14.23 -7.60 -4.47
C ILE A 6 14.11 -6.25 -5.16
N GLU A 7 15.13 -5.84 -5.89
CA GLU A 7 15.08 -4.65 -6.74
C GLU A 7 14.21 -4.92 -7.97
N ARG A 8 13.19 -4.08 -8.17
CA ARG A 8 12.27 -4.13 -9.32
C ARG A 8 12.65 -3.10 -10.38
N ASN A 9 13.17 -1.97 -9.96
CA ASN A 9 13.63 -0.90 -10.81
C ASN A 9 14.76 -0.13 -10.11
N PRO A 10 15.92 0.09 -10.74
CA PRO A 10 17.00 0.87 -10.13
C PRO A 10 16.75 2.38 -10.17
N GLU A 11 16.02 2.88 -11.17
CA GLU A 11 15.83 4.32 -11.38
C GLU A 11 14.49 4.62 -12.10
N PRO A 12 13.51 5.24 -11.41
CA PRO A 12 13.50 5.52 -9.98
C PRO A 12 13.54 4.22 -9.15
N TYR A 13 14.20 4.26 -7.99
CA TYR A 13 14.41 3.08 -7.17
C TYR A 13 13.09 2.52 -6.63
N ASN A 14 12.80 1.27 -6.98
CA ASN A 14 11.64 0.49 -6.56
C ASN A 14 12.10 -0.91 -6.10
N ALA A 15 11.74 -1.30 -4.88
CA ALA A 15 12.12 -2.60 -4.31
C ALA A 15 11.10 -3.09 -3.29
N GLU A 16 11.02 -4.40 -3.11
CA GLU A 16 10.20 -5.08 -2.10
C GLU A 16 11.05 -6.07 -1.31
N PRO A 17 10.71 -6.39 -0.05
CA PRO A 17 11.39 -7.45 0.67
C PRO A 17 11.17 -8.82 0.01
N VAL A 18 12.13 -9.74 0.19
CA VAL A 18 11.89 -11.15 -0.10
C VAL A 18 10.71 -11.65 0.75
N PRO A 19 9.79 -12.49 0.21
CA PRO A 19 8.57 -12.88 0.90
C PRO A 19 8.74 -13.37 2.35
N GLY A 20 9.74 -14.22 2.62
CA GLY A 20 9.99 -14.72 3.98
C GLY A 20 10.38 -13.61 4.97
N ALA A 21 11.16 -12.62 4.53
CA ALA A 21 11.57 -11.49 5.36
C ALA A 21 10.43 -10.49 5.61
N LEU A 22 9.44 -10.41 4.71
CA LEU A 22 8.27 -9.54 4.84
C LEU A 22 7.46 -9.83 6.11
N ILE A 23 7.24 -11.11 6.43
CA ILE A 23 6.38 -11.55 7.54
C ILE A 23 7.14 -12.00 8.80
N GLU A 24 8.47 -11.89 8.80
CA GLU A 24 9.31 -12.25 9.96
C GLU A 24 8.89 -11.49 11.23
N ARG A 25 8.45 -10.24 11.06
CA ARG A 25 7.98 -9.37 12.15
C ARG A 25 6.60 -8.80 11.81
N PHE A 26 5.79 -8.59 12.85
CA PHE A 26 4.50 -7.94 12.70
C PHE A 26 4.62 -6.50 12.20
N LEU A 27 5.59 -5.75 12.72
CA LEU A 27 6.00 -4.44 12.18
C LEU A 27 7.20 -4.64 11.27
N THR A 28 7.03 -4.34 9.99
CA THR A 28 8.07 -4.43 8.97
C THR A 28 9.18 -3.41 9.28
N PRO A 29 10.44 -3.85 9.50
CA PRO A 29 11.56 -2.93 9.69
C PRO A 29 11.70 -1.95 8.53
N GLN A 30 12.11 -0.70 8.80
CA GLN A 30 12.14 0.36 7.79
C GLN A 30 13.06 0.03 6.60
N ASN A 31 14.16 -0.70 6.83
CA ASN A 31 15.08 -1.19 5.80
C ASN A 31 14.57 -2.40 5.00
N LEU A 32 13.44 -2.98 5.40
CA LEU A 32 12.71 -4.05 4.70
C LEU A 32 11.33 -3.60 4.22
N PHE A 33 10.93 -2.36 4.51
CA PHE A 33 9.66 -1.82 4.03
C PHE A 33 9.81 -1.49 2.55
N TYR A 34 8.85 -1.93 1.72
CA TYR A 34 8.92 -1.73 0.28
C TYR A 34 9.10 -0.25 -0.08
N VAL A 35 9.93 0.02 -1.08
CA VAL A 35 10.18 1.37 -1.59
C VAL A 35 9.52 1.48 -2.94
N ARG A 36 8.56 2.39 -3.07
CA ARG A 36 8.04 2.84 -4.37
C ARG A 36 8.34 4.32 -4.55
N SER A 37 9.07 4.66 -5.60
CA SER A 37 9.34 6.04 -6.02
C SER A 37 9.00 6.22 -7.50
N HIS A 38 8.49 7.40 -7.87
CA HIS A 38 8.22 7.80 -9.26
C HIS A 38 9.31 8.72 -9.82
N GLY A 39 10.12 9.30 -8.93
CA GLY A 39 11.26 10.15 -9.26
C GLY A 39 12.39 9.99 -8.24
N PRO A 40 13.47 10.78 -8.38
CA PRO A 40 14.56 10.82 -7.44
C PRO A 40 14.10 11.18 -6.02
N VAL A 41 14.79 10.66 -5.01
CA VAL A 41 14.57 11.06 -3.62
C VAL A 41 15.07 12.51 -3.45
N PRO A 42 14.21 13.46 -3.07
CA PRO A 42 14.60 14.85 -2.89
C PRO A 42 15.47 15.01 -1.63
N ASP A 43 16.39 15.97 -1.67
CA ASP A 43 17.18 16.40 -0.52
C ASP A 43 16.48 17.58 0.17
N LEU A 44 15.81 17.31 1.29
CA LEU A 44 15.03 18.32 2.03
C LEU A 44 15.79 18.78 3.28
N PRO A 45 15.75 20.09 3.61
CA PRO A 45 16.49 20.63 4.73
C PRO A 45 15.86 20.23 6.08
N ALA A 46 16.64 20.30 7.16
CA ALA A 46 16.16 19.94 8.50
C ALA A 46 15.03 20.85 9.03
N ASP A 47 14.98 22.10 8.57
CA ASP A 47 13.95 23.09 8.89
C ASP A 47 12.81 23.12 7.86
N HIS A 48 12.64 22.02 7.11
CA HIS A 48 11.58 21.85 6.10
C HIS A 48 10.21 22.32 6.60
N ARG A 49 9.52 23.06 5.72
CA ARG A 49 8.20 23.62 5.97
C ARG A 49 7.24 23.19 4.87
N ILE A 50 5.98 23.03 5.25
CA ILE A 50 4.90 22.81 4.29
C ILE A 50 4.03 24.06 4.18
N GLU A 51 3.62 24.37 2.97
CA GLU A 51 2.60 25.38 2.68
C GLU A 51 1.21 24.79 2.85
N VAL A 52 0.30 25.56 3.44
CA VAL A 52 -1.10 25.17 3.65
C VAL A 52 -2.00 26.30 3.14
N GLY A 53 -2.97 25.97 2.29
CA GLY A 53 -3.84 26.97 1.67
C GLY A 53 -5.09 26.37 1.01
N GLY A 54 -5.64 27.13 0.06
CA GLY A 54 -6.80 26.73 -0.73
C GLY A 54 -8.11 27.37 -0.27
N ILE A 55 -9.23 26.75 -0.66
CA ILE A 55 -10.57 27.28 -0.41
C ILE A 55 -10.81 27.46 1.08
N SER A 56 -11.23 28.67 1.47
CA SER A 56 -11.54 29.06 2.85
C SER A 56 -10.35 28.99 3.82
N VAL A 57 -9.12 28.77 3.33
CA VAL A 57 -7.90 28.70 4.13
C VAL A 57 -6.96 29.82 3.70
N GLY A 58 -6.55 30.67 4.63
CA GLY A 58 -5.50 31.67 4.37
C GLY A 58 -4.15 30.99 4.16
N GLU A 59 -3.32 31.51 3.26
CA GLU A 59 -1.99 30.96 3.02
C GLU A 59 -1.14 31.03 4.30
N CYS A 60 -0.61 29.88 4.72
CA CYS A 60 0.33 29.80 5.82
C CYS A 60 1.38 28.73 5.57
N SER A 61 2.45 28.77 6.35
CA SER A 61 3.53 27.79 6.28
C SER A 61 3.81 27.27 7.69
N ILE A 62 4.02 25.97 7.83
CA ILE A 62 4.27 25.32 9.11
C ILE A 62 5.44 24.34 9.01
N SER A 63 6.37 24.43 9.96
CA SER A 63 7.48 23.49 10.10
C SER A 63 7.07 22.25 10.88
N ILE A 64 7.86 21.19 10.78
CA ILE A 64 7.66 19.95 11.56
C ILE A 64 7.82 20.21 13.07
N ALA A 65 8.73 21.11 13.47
CA ALA A 65 8.88 21.51 14.86
C ALA A 65 7.61 22.20 15.40
N GLU A 66 6.98 23.06 14.59
CA GLU A 66 5.70 23.68 14.93
C GLU A 66 4.55 22.67 14.96
N LEU A 67 4.51 21.69 14.04
CA LEU A 67 3.52 20.61 14.08
C LEU A 67 3.61 19.85 15.42
N LYS A 68 4.81 19.43 15.80
CA LYS A 68 5.08 18.73 17.08
C LYS A 68 4.69 19.55 18.31
N ALA A 69 4.90 20.86 18.28
CA ALA A 69 4.64 21.74 19.42
C ALA A 69 3.16 22.15 19.55
N ARG A 70 2.43 22.23 18.42
CA ARG A 70 1.07 22.79 18.39
C ARG A 70 -0.03 21.75 18.49
N PHE A 71 0.23 20.51 18.10
CA PHE A 71 -0.81 19.49 17.98
C PHE A 71 -0.48 18.24 18.80
N PRO A 72 -1.51 17.49 19.26
CA PRO A 72 -1.29 16.20 19.92
C PRO A 72 -0.57 15.22 18.99
N VAL A 73 0.49 14.58 19.51
CA VAL A 73 1.17 13.50 18.81
C VAL A 73 0.34 12.23 18.90
N ARG A 74 0.17 11.54 17.77
CA ARG A 74 -0.54 10.27 17.67
C ARG A 74 0.33 9.25 16.94
N THR A 75 0.20 8.00 17.35
CA THR A 75 0.77 6.84 16.66
C THR A 75 -0.39 5.98 16.13
N VAL A 76 -0.30 5.56 14.87
CA VAL A 76 -1.27 4.68 14.22
C VAL A 76 -0.51 3.53 13.58
N THR A 77 -0.85 2.29 13.94
CA THR A 77 -0.37 1.10 13.24
C THR A 77 -1.21 0.89 11.99
N ALA A 78 -0.58 0.92 10.82
CA ALA A 78 -1.27 0.76 9.55
C ALA A 78 -0.38 0.14 8.47
N VAL A 79 -1.02 -0.69 7.65
CA VAL A 79 -0.47 -1.20 6.39
C VAL A 79 -0.43 -0.08 5.35
N LEU A 80 0.67 0.01 4.62
CA LEU A 80 0.68 0.60 3.28
C LEU A 80 0.85 -0.51 2.26
N GLN A 81 -0.02 -0.55 1.25
CA GLN A 81 0.08 -1.47 0.12
C GLN A 81 0.07 -0.67 -1.18
N CYS A 82 0.98 -1.00 -2.09
CA CYS A 82 0.95 -0.48 -3.46
C CYS A 82 -0.28 -1.01 -4.19
N ALA A 83 -0.96 -0.17 -4.98
CA ALA A 83 -2.03 -0.64 -5.87
C ALA A 83 -1.54 -1.71 -6.85
N GLY A 84 -0.25 -1.70 -7.20
CA GLY A 84 0.38 -2.69 -8.07
C GLY A 84 0.90 -3.95 -7.37
N ASN A 85 0.66 -4.14 -6.07
CA ASN A 85 1.04 -5.38 -5.38
C ASN A 85 0.48 -6.59 -6.13
N ARG A 86 1.30 -7.65 -6.30
CA ARG A 86 0.98 -8.86 -7.07
C ARG A 86 0.69 -8.63 -8.56
N ARG A 87 1.25 -7.58 -9.16
CA ARG A 87 1.12 -7.33 -10.61
C ARG A 87 1.61 -8.52 -11.44
N THR A 88 2.65 -9.24 -10.99
CA THR A 88 3.17 -10.43 -11.67
C THR A 88 2.11 -11.51 -11.89
N ASP A 89 1.14 -11.65 -11.00
CA ASP A 89 0.03 -12.62 -11.16
C ASP A 89 -0.89 -12.23 -12.33
N LEU A 90 -1.13 -10.93 -12.54
CA LEU A 90 -1.91 -10.43 -13.69
C LEU A 90 -1.10 -10.54 -15.00
N GLN A 91 0.22 -10.40 -14.93
CA GLN A 91 1.11 -10.55 -16.09
C GLN A 91 1.14 -11.96 -16.66
N GLN A 92 0.76 -12.98 -15.87
CA GLN A 92 0.58 -14.35 -16.37
C GLN A 92 -0.67 -14.49 -17.25
N VAL A 93 -1.67 -13.61 -17.08
CA VAL A 93 -2.89 -13.58 -17.89
C VAL A 93 -2.67 -12.78 -19.16
N GLY A 94 -2.06 -11.60 -19.06
CA GLY A 94 -1.82 -10.71 -20.19
C GLY A 94 -0.90 -9.54 -19.86
N LYS A 95 -0.34 -8.91 -20.88
CA LYS A 95 0.63 -7.81 -20.74
C LYS A 95 0.03 -6.65 -19.93
N THR A 96 0.70 -6.23 -18.85
CA THR A 96 0.36 -5.02 -18.09
C THR A 96 1.45 -3.96 -18.19
N SER A 97 1.19 -2.74 -17.73
CA SER A 97 2.20 -1.69 -17.50
C SER A 97 2.69 -1.67 -16.04
N GLY A 98 3.89 -1.13 -15.82
CA GLY A 98 4.47 -0.90 -14.49
C GLY A 98 5.44 -1.98 -13.97
N ASP A 99 6.11 -1.67 -12.85
CA ASP A 99 7.12 -2.53 -12.23
C ASP A 99 6.56 -3.92 -11.85
N PRO A 100 7.31 -5.02 -12.02
CA PRO A 100 6.82 -6.38 -11.82
C PRO A 100 6.80 -6.77 -10.33
N TRP A 101 5.94 -6.13 -9.55
CA TRP A 101 5.75 -6.44 -8.13
C TRP A 101 5.21 -7.84 -7.91
N ASP A 102 5.85 -8.56 -7.00
CA ASP A 102 5.35 -9.81 -6.43
C ASP A 102 4.46 -9.49 -5.21
N ILE A 103 4.43 -10.35 -4.20
CA ILE A 103 3.58 -10.22 -3.02
C ILE A 103 4.09 -9.23 -1.95
N GLY A 104 5.25 -8.61 -2.15
CA GLY A 104 5.96 -7.80 -1.16
C GLY A 104 5.82 -6.29 -1.32
N ALA A 105 4.99 -5.79 -2.24
CA ALA A 105 4.70 -4.35 -2.35
C ALA A 105 3.68 -3.88 -1.28
N ILE A 106 3.95 -4.26 -0.03
CA ILE A 106 3.13 -4.07 1.16
C ILE A 106 4.05 -4.04 2.38
N GLY A 107 3.66 -3.33 3.44
CA GLY A 107 4.33 -3.40 4.74
C GLY A 107 3.45 -2.84 5.84
N ASN A 108 3.64 -3.33 7.06
CA ASN A 108 2.90 -2.88 8.25
C ASN A 108 3.84 -2.13 9.20
N ALA A 109 3.44 -0.94 9.64
CA ALA A 109 4.28 -0.10 10.48
C ALA A 109 3.47 0.78 11.44
N GLU A 110 4.12 1.21 12.51
CA GLU A 110 3.62 2.27 13.38
C GLU A 110 4.03 3.63 12.83
N TRP A 111 3.06 4.47 12.48
CA TRP A 111 3.29 5.81 11.95
C TRP A 111 3.03 6.84 13.05
N THR A 112 4.02 7.69 13.32
CA THR A 112 3.91 8.71 14.37
C THR A 112 3.95 10.12 13.79
N GLY A 113 2.97 10.94 14.19
CA GLY A 113 2.72 12.24 13.60
C GLY A 113 1.63 13.04 14.31
N VAL A 114 1.01 13.96 13.57
CA VAL A 114 -0.21 14.68 13.99
C VAL A 114 -1.36 14.30 13.07
N ARG A 115 -2.60 14.40 13.56
CA ARG A 115 -3.77 14.19 12.71
C ARG A 115 -3.87 15.30 11.68
N LEU A 116 -4.13 14.94 10.43
CA LEU A 116 -4.42 15.92 9.38
C LEU A 116 -5.65 16.78 9.75
N ALA A 117 -6.67 16.16 10.35
CA ALA A 117 -7.87 16.84 10.82
C ALA A 117 -7.55 18.02 11.76
N ASP A 118 -6.61 17.84 12.70
CA ASP A 118 -6.27 18.88 13.69
C ASP A 118 -5.61 20.09 13.01
N LEU A 119 -4.78 19.85 11.98
CA LEU A 119 -4.21 20.91 11.15
C LEU A 119 -5.31 21.65 10.37
N LEU A 120 -6.22 20.90 9.72
CA LEU A 120 -7.33 21.48 8.96
C LEU A 120 -8.24 22.36 9.82
N ASP A 121 -8.52 21.93 11.05
CA ASP A 121 -9.30 22.71 12.02
C ASP A 121 -8.56 23.98 12.44
N ALA A 122 -7.25 23.89 12.70
CA ALA A 122 -6.44 25.04 13.13
C ALA A 122 -6.27 26.11 12.04
N VAL A 123 -6.36 25.74 10.76
CA VAL A 123 -6.33 26.70 9.64
C VAL A 123 -7.72 27.14 9.19
N GLY A 124 -8.78 26.69 9.88
CA GLY A 124 -10.16 27.08 9.59
C GLY A 124 -10.72 26.50 8.29
N ALA A 125 -10.22 25.35 7.83
CA ALA A 125 -10.71 24.70 6.62
C ALA A 125 -12.19 24.31 6.75
N SER A 126 -12.93 24.46 5.66
CA SER A 126 -14.31 23.96 5.55
C SER A 126 -14.38 22.44 5.76
N ASP A 127 -15.47 21.93 6.31
CA ASP A 127 -15.77 20.51 6.47
C ASP A 127 -16.70 19.96 5.37
N ALA A 128 -17.02 20.78 4.37
CA ALA A 128 -17.91 20.41 3.29
C ALA A 128 -17.44 19.14 2.55
N SER A 129 -18.32 18.15 2.47
CA SER A 129 -18.00 16.79 1.99
C SER A 129 -17.68 16.71 0.50
N ASN A 130 -18.01 17.74 -0.28
CA ASN A 130 -17.69 17.84 -1.70
C ASN A 130 -16.29 18.41 -1.99
N LEU A 131 -15.55 18.78 -0.94
CA LEU A 131 -14.18 19.28 -1.08
C LEU A 131 -13.16 18.13 -1.07
N PHE A 132 -11.98 18.44 -1.57
CA PHE A 132 -10.80 17.59 -1.59
C PHE A 132 -9.66 18.27 -0.84
N VAL A 133 -8.77 17.46 -0.28
CA VAL A 133 -7.47 17.91 0.22
C VAL A 133 -6.41 17.34 -0.71
N CYS A 134 -5.68 18.23 -1.37
CA CYS A 134 -4.61 17.94 -2.31
C CYS A 134 -3.26 18.06 -1.60
N PHE A 135 -2.35 17.17 -1.97
CA PHE A 135 -1.01 17.06 -1.39
C PHE A 135 0.01 17.04 -2.51
N THR A 136 1.05 17.85 -2.37
CA THR A 136 2.18 17.90 -3.30
C THR A 136 3.45 17.42 -2.60
N GLY A 137 4.21 16.56 -3.27
CA GLY A 137 5.54 16.12 -2.86
C GLY A 137 6.64 16.99 -3.49
N ALA A 138 7.85 16.91 -2.94
CA ALA A 138 9.01 17.59 -3.48
C ALA A 138 9.65 16.87 -4.70
N ASP A 139 9.29 15.61 -4.94
CA ASP A 139 9.77 14.85 -6.08
C ASP A 139 9.10 15.26 -7.39
N GLU A 140 9.88 15.31 -8.47
CA GLU A 140 9.38 15.43 -9.83
C GLU A 140 9.14 14.04 -10.43
N VAL A 141 8.02 13.90 -11.12
CA VAL A 141 7.55 12.63 -11.68
C VAL A 141 7.23 12.80 -13.15
N ASP A 142 7.56 11.79 -13.94
CA ASP A 142 7.21 11.70 -15.35
C ASP A 142 6.09 10.66 -15.52
N VAL A 143 4.94 11.12 -16.00
CA VAL A 143 3.83 10.25 -16.41
C VAL A 143 3.59 10.47 -17.90
N GLU A 144 4.00 9.51 -18.72
CA GLU A 144 3.83 9.52 -20.18
C GLU A 144 4.40 10.78 -20.88
N GLY A 145 5.51 11.33 -20.37
CA GLY A 145 6.17 12.52 -20.89
C GLY A 145 5.72 13.83 -20.23
N GLU A 146 4.74 13.78 -19.33
CA GLU A 146 4.33 14.93 -18.53
C GLU A 146 5.12 14.97 -17.22
N VAL A 147 6.12 15.85 -17.16
CA VAL A 147 6.94 16.07 -15.97
C VAL A 147 6.30 17.13 -15.07
N ALA A 148 5.95 16.74 -13.85
CA ALA A 148 5.35 17.62 -12.85
C ALA A 148 5.75 17.18 -11.43
N PRO A 149 5.55 18.01 -10.40
CA PRO A 149 5.65 17.56 -9.01
C PRO A 149 4.67 16.41 -8.73
N PHE A 150 5.07 15.46 -7.89
CA PHE A 150 4.15 14.44 -7.39
C PHE A 150 2.96 15.10 -6.72
N GLY A 151 1.75 14.67 -7.08
CA GLY A 151 0.54 15.21 -6.48
C GLY A 151 -0.61 14.22 -6.44
N VAL A 152 -1.32 14.20 -5.31
CA VAL A 152 -2.50 13.34 -5.08
C VAL A 152 -3.53 14.08 -4.24
N SER A 153 -4.74 13.54 -4.14
CA SER A 153 -5.77 14.10 -3.28
C SER A 153 -6.64 13.02 -2.64
N ILE A 154 -7.23 13.34 -1.50
CA ILE A 154 -8.30 12.55 -0.88
C ILE A 154 -9.52 13.44 -0.63
N ALA A 155 -10.71 12.84 -0.56
CA ALA A 155 -11.92 13.57 -0.19
C ALA A 155 -11.80 14.16 1.23
N MET A 156 -12.40 15.33 1.46
CA MET A 156 -12.39 16.02 2.76
C MET A 156 -12.89 15.11 3.89
N THR A 157 -13.90 14.27 3.61
CA THR A 157 -14.42 13.27 4.56
C THR A 157 -13.33 12.31 5.03
N LYS A 158 -12.47 11.81 4.13
CA LYS A 158 -11.32 10.96 4.49
C LYS A 158 -10.23 11.78 5.17
N ALA A 159 -9.94 12.99 4.70
CA ALA A 159 -8.91 13.85 5.30
C ALA A 159 -9.19 14.18 6.78
N ARG A 160 -10.47 14.22 7.17
CA ARG A 160 -10.92 14.43 8.55
C ARG A 160 -11.02 13.16 9.39
N ALA A 161 -10.77 11.98 8.82
CA ALA A 161 -10.80 10.72 9.55
C ALA A 161 -9.74 10.74 10.68
N PRO A 162 -10.00 10.04 11.82
CA PRO A 162 -9.17 10.15 13.02
C PRO A 162 -7.72 9.68 12.84
N ASP A 163 -7.47 8.79 11.87
CA ASP A 163 -6.19 8.10 11.70
C ASP A 163 -5.37 8.58 10.49
N VAL A 164 -5.82 9.62 9.76
CA VAL A 164 -4.98 10.22 8.70
C VAL A 164 -3.93 11.12 9.35
N LEU A 165 -2.66 10.81 9.10
CA LEU A 165 -1.53 11.45 9.77
C LEU A 165 -0.63 12.22 8.81
N LEU A 166 -0.11 13.35 9.30
CA LEU A 166 1.15 13.92 8.85
C LEU A 166 2.26 13.33 9.73
N ALA A 167 2.99 12.35 9.20
CA ALA A 167 3.93 11.51 9.94
C ALA A 167 5.39 11.90 9.66
N TRP A 168 6.21 11.91 10.71
CA TRP A 168 7.66 12.17 10.67
C TRP A 168 8.49 11.01 11.25
N ALA A 169 7.84 10.00 11.82
CA ALA A 169 8.48 8.83 12.39
C ALA A 169 7.72 7.55 12.03
N MET A 170 8.46 6.45 11.95
CA MET A 170 7.99 5.13 11.58
C MET A 170 8.68 4.09 12.47
N ASN A 171 7.90 3.24 13.14
CA ASN A 171 8.37 2.24 14.11
C ASN A 171 9.26 2.84 15.22
N GLY A 172 8.87 4.01 15.73
CA GLY A 172 9.60 4.72 16.80
C GLY A 172 10.82 5.52 16.35
N GLU A 173 11.30 5.34 15.12
CA GLU A 173 12.48 6.02 14.57
C GLU A 173 12.07 7.13 13.58
N PRO A 174 12.93 8.14 13.32
CA PRO A 174 12.71 9.07 12.22
C PRO A 174 12.49 8.35 10.88
N LEU A 175 11.71 8.96 9.99
CA LEU A 175 11.59 8.45 8.62
C LEU A 175 12.97 8.42 7.95
N ALA A 176 13.29 7.32 7.25
CA ALA A 176 14.34 7.34 6.24
C ALA A 176 13.90 8.12 5.00
N SER A 177 14.88 8.62 4.26
CA SER A 177 14.66 9.50 3.09
C SER A 177 13.75 8.85 2.06
N GLU A 178 13.96 7.57 1.72
CA GLU A 178 13.16 6.80 0.77
C GLU A 178 11.67 6.66 1.18
N HIS A 179 11.38 6.81 2.47
CA HIS A 179 10.04 6.70 3.06
C HIS A 179 9.38 8.05 3.32
N GLY A 180 9.96 9.14 2.83
CA GLY A 180 9.35 10.47 2.84
C GLY A 180 9.85 11.38 3.95
N ALA A 181 11.05 11.15 4.48
CA ALA A 181 11.64 12.09 5.43
C ALA A 181 11.75 13.51 4.83
N PRO A 182 11.51 14.57 5.62
CA PRO A 182 11.22 14.53 7.05
C PRO A 182 9.72 14.44 7.37
N LEU A 183 8.81 14.53 6.38
CA LEU A 183 7.37 14.48 6.58
C LEU A 183 6.65 13.83 5.39
N ARG A 184 5.75 12.89 5.70
CA ARG A 184 4.83 12.27 4.74
C ARG A 184 3.39 12.33 5.20
N LEU A 185 2.47 12.14 4.26
CA LEU A 185 1.10 11.76 4.55
C LEU A 185 1.03 10.24 4.75
N VAL A 186 0.18 9.81 5.68
CA VAL A 186 -0.24 8.41 5.85
C VAL A 186 -1.77 8.38 5.85
N VAL A 187 -2.36 7.65 4.89
CA VAL A 187 -3.81 7.50 4.74
C VAL A 187 -4.18 6.03 4.93
N PRO A 188 -4.44 5.58 6.17
CA PRO A 188 -4.78 4.19 6.43
C PRO A 188 -6.00 3.73 5.62
N GLY A 189 -5.94 2.50 5.10
CA GLY A 189 -6.99 1.92 4.26
C GLY A 189 -6.95 2.32 2.78
N TYR A 190 -6.15 3.32 2.40
CA TYR A 190 -6.01 3.74 1.00
C TYR A 190 -4.73 3.19 0.36
N ALA A 191 -4.74 3.11 -0.97
CA ALA A 191 -3.58 2.73 -1.77
C ALA A 191 -2.38 3.61 -1.40
N GLY A 192 -1.19 3.01 -1.32
CA GLY A 192 0.03 3.67 -0.86
C GLY A 192 0.37 4.97 -1.62
N VAL A 193 -0.05 5.09 -2.89
CA VAL A 193 0.10 6.32 -3.68
C VAL A 193 -0.60 7.53 -3.04
N ARG A 194 -1.70 7.33 -2.31
CA ARG A 194 -2.41 8.42 -1.62
C ARG A 194 -1.70 8.88 -0.35
N SER A 195 -0.67 8.16 0.09
CA SER A 195 0.20 8.53 1.22
C SER A 195 1.45 9.24 0.72
N ALA A 196 1.26 10.46 0.20
CA ALA A 196 2.31 11.29 -0.41
C ALA A 196 3.56 11.43 0.47
N LYS A 197 4.74 11.26 -0.13
CA LYS A 197 6.04 11.42 0.52
C LYS A 197 6.57 12.85 0.30
N TRP A 198 7.53 13.28 1.14
CA TRP A 198 8.26 14.54 0.96
C TRP A 198 7.34 15.75 0.80
N LEU A 199 6.31 15.85 1.65
CA LEU A 199 5.24 16.82 1.51
C LEU A 199 5.78 18.25 1.46
N THR A 200 5.34 19.05 0.49
CA THR A 200 5.66 20.48 0.36
C THR A 200 4.43 21.36 0.50
N ARG A 201 3.26 20.87 0.09
CA ARG A 201 2.03 21.66 0.03
C ARG A 201 0.79 20.84 0.37
N ILE A 202 -0.15 21.46 1.08
CA ILE A 202 -1.48 20.95 1.38
C ILE A 202 -2.52 22.00 0.99
N GLU A 203 -3.47 21.64 0.14
CA GLU A 203 -4.49 22.58 -0.35
C GLU A 203 -5.89 22.00 -0.26
N VAL A 204 -6.83 22.82 0.20
CA VAL A 204 -8.26 22.52 0.09
C VAL A 204 -8.77 22.99 -1.28
N LYS A 205 -9.33 22.09 -2.08
CA LYS A 205 -9.89 22.37 -3.41
C LYS A 205 -11.32 21.82 -3.54
N ASP A 206 -12.06 22.31 -4.51
CA ASP A 206 -13.37 21.77 -4.93
C ASP A 206 -13.25 20.69 -6.01
N THR A 207 -12.04 20.46 -6.51
CA THR A 207 -11.67 19.38 -7.43
C THR A 207 -10.54 18.52 -6.88
N PRO A 208 -10.41 17.26 -7.32
CA PRO A 208 -9.23 16.44 -7.04
C PRO A 208 -7.93 17.10 -7.53
N SER A 209 -6.78 16.55 -7.10
CA SER A 209 -5.48 16.92 -7.66
C SER A 209 -5.47 16.69 -9.18
N GLU A 210 -4.97 17.67 -9.91
CA GLU A 210 -4.80 17.61 -11.38
C GLU A 210 -3.40 17.11 -11.76
N ALA A 211 -2.54 16.82 -10.77
CA ALA A 211 -1.22 16.29 -11.04
C ALA A 211 -1.29 14.96 -11.81
N PRO A 212 -0.33 14.66 -12.70
CA PRO A 212 -0.43 13.53 -13.63
C PRO A 212 -0.63 12.17 -12.93
N ILE A 213 0.00 11.96 -11.77
CA ILE A 213 -0.18 10.73 -10.97
C ILE A 213 -1.63 10.50 -10.53
N GLN A 214 -2.39 11.57 -10.26
CA GLN A 214 -3.80 11.46 -9.88
C GLN A 214 -4.72 11.44 -11.12
N ALA A 215 -4.37 12.24 -12.14
CA ALA A 215 -5.19 12.44 -13.32
C ALA A 215 -5.10 11.26 -14.31
N HIS A 216 -3.89 10.73 -14.53
CA HIS A 216 -3.55 9.79 -15.60
C HIS A 216 -2.91 8.48 -15.08
N ASP A 217 -2.98 8.20 -13.78
CA ASP A 217 -2.51 6.92 -13.22
C ASP A 217 -3.40 6.48 -12.04
N TYR A 218 -3.19 5.26 -11.55
CA TYR A 218 -3.91 4.66 -10.43
C TYR A 218 -5.43 4.72 -10.60
N LYS A 219 -5.89 4.37 -11.80
CA LYS A 219 -7.29 4.29 -12.20
C LYS A 219 -7.61 2.90 -12.75
N LEU A 220 -8.81 2.43 -12.43
CA LEU A 220 -9.38 1.21 -13.01
C LEU A 220 -10.30 1.56 -14.16
N PHE A 221 -10.27 0.70 -15.17
CA PHE A 221 -11.12 0.78 -16.35
C PHE A 221 -11.83 -0.56 -16.58
N PRO A 222 -12.95 -0.56 -17.33
CA PRO A 222 -13.55 -1.78 -17.85
C PRO A 222 -12.53 -2.65 -18.63
N ALA A 223 -12.77 -3.96 -18.67
CA ALA A 223 -11.83 -4.95 -19.19
C ALA A 223 -11.54 -4.81 -20.71
N ASP A 224 -12.39 -4.12 -21.47
CA ASP A 224 -12.23 -3.86 -22.91
C ASP A 224 -11.39 -2.61 -23.22
N VAL A 225 -11.05 -1.79 -22.20
CA VAL A 225 -10.20 -0.61 -22.35
C VAL A 225 -8.72 -1.00 -22.29
N THR A 226 -7.91 -0.38 -23.15
CA THR A 226 -6.45 -0.53 -23.19
C THR A 226 -5.76 0.79 -22.88
N SER A 227 -4.43 0.78 -22.71
CA SER A 227 -3.64 2.01 -22.55
C SER A 227 -3.84 3.01 -23.70
N GLU A 228 -4.06 2.52 -24.92
CA GLU A 228 -4.22 3.36 -26.11
C GLU A 228 -5.65 3.93 -26.25
N THR A 229 -6.64 3.32 -25.60
CA THR A 229 -8.06 3.70 -25.71
C THR A 229 -8.62 4.31 -24.44
N ALA A 230 -7.82 4.40 -23.36
CA ALA A 230 -8.24 4.93 -22.08
C ALA A 230 -8.59 6.42 -22.16
N ASP A 231 -9.83 6.76 -21.78
CA ASP A 231 -10.21 8.13 -21.41
C ASP A 231 -10.05 8.29 -19.89
N TRP A 232 -8.94 8.90 -19.47
CA TRP A 232 -8.59 9.07 -18.06
C TRP A 232 -9.64 9.80 -17.21
N THR A 233 -10.55 10.55 -17.84
CA THR A 233 -11.67 11.19 -17.14
C THR A 233 -12.75 10.19 -16.68
N GLN A 234 -12.84 9.03 -17.33
CA GLN A 234 -13.79 7.96 -17.02
C GLN A 234 -13.23 6.89 -16.08
N GLY A 235 -11.90 6.90 -15.84
CA GLY A 235 -11.23 5.93 -14.98
C GLY A 235 -11.61 6.09 -13.51
N LEU A 236 -11.95 4.98 -12.85
CA LEU A 236 -12.24 4.95 -11.42
C LEU A 236 -10.95 5.08 -10.63
N THR A 237 -10.77 6.22 -9.95
CA THR A 237 -9.62 6.47 -9.08
C THR A 237 -9.51 5.43 -7.96
N ILE A 238 -8.38 4.74 -7.90
CA ILE A 238 -8.08 3.79 -6.83
C ILE A 238 -7.82 4.55 -5.54
N ASN A 239 -8.65 4.33 -4.54
CA ASN A 239 -8.54 4.91 -3.21
C ASN A 239 -8.46 3.78 -2.19
N ALA A 240 -9.60 3.31 -1.68
CA ALA A 240 -9.65 2.23 -0.71
C ALA A 240 -9.07 0.93 -1.27
N MET A 241 -8.29 0.23 -0.44
CA MET A 241 -7.71 -1.06 -0.78
C MET A 241 -8.65 -2.21 -0.39
N PRO A 242 -8.80 -3.23 -1.25
CA PRO A 242 -9.63 -4.39 -0.96
C PRO A 242 -8.89 -5.47 -0.14
N LEU A 243 -9.66 -6.43 0.38
CA LEU A 243 -9.16 -7.65 1.02
C LEU A 243 -8.08 -8.32 0.15
N ASN A 244 -6.92 -8.63 0.74
CA ASN A 244 -5.86 -9.38 0.07
C ASN A 244 -5.16 -10.33 1.04
N ALA A 245 -4.58 -11.40 0.50
CA ALA A 245 -3.77 -12.36 1.23
C ALA A 245 -2.73 -13.00 0.30
N ALA A 246 -1.59 -13.39 0.88
CA ALA A 246 -0.52 -14.06 0.16
C ALA A 246 0.21 -15.06 1.05
N ILE A 247 0.81 -16.06 0.40
CA ILE A 247 1.70 -17.05 1.02
C ILE A 247 3.12 -16.52 0.86
N CYS A 248 3.81 -16.32 1.98
CA CYS A 248 5.16 -15.78 2.01
C CYS A 248 6.23 -16.86 2.22
N SER A 249 5.85 -17.96 2.86
CA SER A 249 6.70 -19.14 3.03
C SER A 249 5.82 -20.40 2.98
N PRO A 250 6.21 -21.46 2.26
CA PRO A 250 7.34 -21.51 1.32
C PRO A 250 7.15 -20.63 0.09
N GLY A 251 8.25 -20.31 -0.61
CA GLY A 251 8.23 -19.54 -1.84
C GLY A 251 7.85 -20.39 -3.07
N SER A 252 7.29 -19.77 -4.10
CA SER A 252 7.01 -20.47 -5.36
C SER A 252 8.33 -20.87 -6.05
N GLY A 253 8.41 -22.14 -6.45
CA GLY A 253 9.61 -22.76 -7.02
C GLY A 253 10.56 -23.39 -6.00
N GLU A 254 10.26 -23.30 -4.70
CA GLU A 254 11.11 -23.86 -3.65
C GLU A 254 11.05 -25.40 -3.59
N SER A 255 12.20 -26.03 -3.30
CA SER A 255 12.31 -27.45 -2.95
C SER A 255 12.29 -27.62 -1.43
N LEU A 256 11.40 -28.47 -0.93
CA LEU A 256 11.17 -28.70 0.49
C LEU A 256 11.47 -30.16 0.85
N PRO A 257 11.96 -30.45 2.06
CA PRO A 257 12.04 -31.82 2.55
C PRO A 257 10.65 -32.41 2.77
N ALA A 258 10.48 -33.72 2.54
CA ALA A 258 9.25 -34.42 2.92
C ALA A 258 8.97 -34.34 4.42
N GLY A 259 7.68 -34.17 4.76
CA GLY A 259 7.18 -34.18 6.13
C GLY A 259 6.39 -32.93 6.48
N LYS A 260 6.57 -32.45 7.71
CA LYS A 260 5.86 -31.28 8.24
C LYS A 260 6.47 -30.00 7.66
N VAL A 261 5.62 -29.20 7.04
CA VAL A 261 5.93 -27.88 6.50
C VAL A 261 5.02 -26.87 7.17
N ARG A 262 5.60 -25.75 7.59
CA ARG A 262 4.87 -24.59 8.07
C ARG A 262 4.65 -23.64 6.90
N ILE A 263 3.40 -23.30 6.63
CA ILE A 263 2.99 -22.39 5.56
C ILE A 263 2.56 -21.10 6.24
N GLU A 264 3.12 -19.96 5.84
CA GLU A 264 2.92 -18.67 6.50
C GLU A 264 2.71 -17.56 5.49
N GLY A 265 2.04 -16.50 5.93
CA GLY A 265 1.76 -15.36 5.10
C GLY A 265 1.06 -14.22 5.82
N TYR A 266 0.52 -13.30 5.04
CA TYR A 266 -0.29 -12.19 5.54
C TYR A 266 -1.69 -12.21 4.93
N ALA A 267 -2.63 -11.55 5.61
CA ALA A 267 -3.92 -11.15 5.10
C ALA A 267 -4.25 -9.73 5.61
N VAL A 268 -4.98 -8.92 4.84
CA VAL A 268 -5.34 -7.55 5.21
C VAL A 268 -6.71 -7.19 4.64
N ALA A 269 -7.56 -6.53 5.44
CA ALA A 269 -8.94 -6.18 5.08
C ALA A 269 -9.29 -4.68 5.27
N TYR A 270 -8.33 -3.86 5.71
CA TYR A 270 -8.37 -2.39 5.75
C TYR A 270 -9.53 -1.76 6.54
N GLU A 271 -10.67 -1.49 5.90
CA GLU A 271 -11.86 -0.92 6.56
C GLU A 271 -12.67 -1.99 7.32
N ARG A 272 -12.20 -3.23 7.29
CA ARG A 272 -12.79 -4.40 7.93
C ARG A 272 -11.70 -5.24 8.57
N ASP A 273 -12.13 -6.21 9.37
CA ASP A 273 -11.24 -7.19 9.97
C ASP A 273 -11.14 -8.46 9.11
N VAL A 274 -9.96 -9.09 9.10
CA VAL A 274 -9.80 -10.43 8.53
C VAL A 274 -10.41 -11.44 9.50
N SER A 275 -11.52 -12.05 9.12
CA SER A 275 -12.23 -13.01 9.97
C SER A 275 -11.72 -14.43 9.80
N ARG A 276 -11.18 -14.75 8.61
CA ARG A 276 -10.77 -16.11 8.25
C ARG A 276 -9.68 -16.13 7.19
N VAL A 277 -8.69 -17.00 7.36
CA VAL A 277 -7.75 -17.38 6.29
C VAL A 277 -7.81 -18.89 6.10
N GLU A 278 -7.94 -19.33 4.86
CA GLU A 278 -7.98 -20.72 4.48
C GLU A 278 -6.85 -21.03 3.49
N VAL A 279 -6.20 -22.18 3.71
CA VAL A 279 -5.13 -22.68 2.86
C VAL A 279 -5.54 -24.03 2.29
N SER A 280 -5.41 -24.16 0.97
CA SER A 280 -5.52 -25.42 0.24
C SER A 280 -4.13 -25.97 -0.07
N LEU A 281 -3.97 -27.29 0.01
CA LEU A 281 -2.74 -28.00 -0.35
C LEU A 281 -2.84 -28.70 -1.71
N ASN A 282 -3.99 -28.58 -2.40
CA ASN A 282 -4.32 -29.37 -3.57
C ASN A 282 -5.00 -28.57 -4.70
N GLY A 283 -4.63 -27.29 -4.83
CA GLY A 283 -5.08 -26.41 -5.91
C GLY A 283 -6.48 -25.84 -5.76
N GLY A 284 -7.00 -25.73 -4.54
CA GLY A 284 -8.28 -25.09 -4.21
C GLY A 284 -9.44 -26.06 -4.02
N ARG A 285 -9.20 -27.38 -4.04
CA ARG A 285 -10.24 -28.40 -3.90
C ARG A 285 -10.73 -28.56 -2.47
N ASP A 286 -9.79 -28.64 -1.51
CA ASP A 286 -10.08 -28.76 -0.08
C ASP A 286 -9.34 -27.68 0.71
N TRP A 287 -9.96 -27.21 1.78
CA TRP A 287 -9.49 -26.05 2.54
C TRP A 287 -9.27 -26.39 4.01
N ARG A 288 -8.23 -25.78 4.59
CA ARG A 288 -7.93 -25.85 6.01
C ARG A 288 -7.85 -24.43 6.57
N GLN A 289 -8.45 -24.23 7.73
CA GLN A 289 -8.33 -22.99 8.48
C GLN A 289 -6.88 -22.79 8.92
N ALA A 290 -6.32 -21.60 8.67
CA ALA A 290 -5.05 -21.17 9.24
C ALA A 290 -5.26 -20.50 10.60
N ASP A 291 -4.23 -20.57 11.45
CA ASP A 291 -4.19 -19.90 12.73
C ASP A 291 -3.60 -18.49 12.57
N PHE A 292 -4.18 -17.50 13.25
CA PHE A 292 -3.62 -16.16 13.31
C PHE A 292 -2.47 -16.11 14.31
N SER A 293 -1.37 -15.49 13.89
CA SER A 293 -0.14 -15.34 14.68
C SER A 293 -0.14 -14.06 15.51
N ASP A 294 -1.02 -13.11 15.20
CA ASP A 294 -1.11 -11.80 15.84
C ASP A 294 -2.56 -11.50 16.28
N ASP A 295 -2.70 -10.54 17.18
CA ASP A 295 -3.98 -9.94 17.60
C ASP A 295 -3.79 -8.42 17.58
N PRO A 296 -3.88 -7.78 16.40
CA PRO A 296 -3.56 -6.37 16.23
C PRO A 296 -4.64 -5.48 16.87
N ASP A 297 -4.21 -4.56 17.73
CA ASP A 297 -5.09 -3.58 18.40
C ASP A 297 -5.73 -2.53 17.45
N GLY A 298 -5.49 -2.61 16.13
CA GLY A 298 -5.89 -1.58 15.17
C GLY A 298 -6.35 -2.12 13.81
N GLN A 299 -7.52 -1.66 13.36
CA GLN A 299 -8.21 -2.08 12.12
C GLN A 299 -7.37 -1.97 10.84
N TRP A 300 -6.34 -1.12 10.83
CA TRP A 300 -5.54 -0.85 9.63
C TRP A 300 -4.36 -1.80 9.44
N SER A 301 -4.14 -2.72 10.39
CA SER A 301 -3.03 -3.67 10.35
C SER A 301 -3.38 -4.92 9.54
N TRP A 302 -2.35 -5.61 9.05
CA TRP A 302 -2.51 -6.97 8.55
C TRP A 302 -2.66 -7.98 9.70
N GLN A 303 -3.04 -9.20 9.34
CA GLN A 303 -2.95 -10.38 10.17
C GLN A 303 -1.91 -11.31 9.55
N ARG A 304 -0.87 -11.69 10.32
CA ARG A 304 -0.03 -12.82 9.91
C ARG A 304 -0.73 -14.11 10.29
N TRP A 305 -0.59 -15.12 9.45
CA TRP A 305 -1.22 -16.41 9.64
C TRP A 305 -0.23 -17.54 9.39
N SER A 306 -0.52 -18.71 9.97
CA SER A 306 0.25 -19.92 9.74
C SER A 306 -0.61 -21.16 9.67
N LEU A 307 -0.15 -22.17 8.93
CA LEU A 307 -0.72 -23.51 8.91
C LEU A 307 0.42 -24.54 8.89
N ASP A 308 0.46 -25.39 9.92
CA ASP A 308 1.32 -26.57 9.91
C ASP A 308 0.63 -27.71 9.17
N ALA A 309 1.28 -28.24 8.13
CA ALA A 309 0.73 -29.31 7.29
C ALA A 309 1.78 -30.38 6.96
N GLU A 310 1.31 -31.60 6.75
CA GLU A 310 2.14 -32.67 6.19
C GLU A 310 1.96 -32.70 4.67
N LEU A 311 3.04 -32.48 3.93
CA LEU A 311 3.02 -32.46 2.46
C LEU A 311 3.55 -33.79 1.91
N PRO A 312 2.82 -34.45 0.98
CA PRO A 312 3.32 -35.64 0.32
C PRO A 312 4.49 -35.30 -0.61
N LYS A 313 5.33 -36.30 -0.93
CA LYS A 313 6.38 -36.14 -1.95
C LYS A 313 5.80 -35.77 -3.31
N GLY A 314 6.56 -35.02 -4.10
CA GLY A 314 6.21 -34.55 -5.43
C GLY A 314 5.76 -33.09 -5.46
N ARG A 315 5.22 -32.67 -6.60
CA ARG A 315 4.77 -31.29 -6.82
C ARG A 315 3.52 -30.99 -6.00
N GLN A 316 3.57 -29.95 -5.20
CA GLN A 316 2.45 -29.46 -4.42
C GLN A 316 1.96 -28.12 -4.99
N HIS A 317 0.64 -27.90 -4.87
CA HIS A 317 -0.02 -26.67 -5.30
C HIS A 317 -0.77 -26.07 -4.11
N LEU A 318 -0.10 -25.12 -3.47
CA LEU A 318 -0.59 -24.40 -2.30
C LEU A 318 -1.40 -23.19 -2.77
N VAL A 319 -2.53 -22.93 -2.12
CA VAL A 319 -3.41 -21.81 -2.44
C VAL A 319 -3.92 -21.18 -1.15
N VAL A 320 -3.96 -19.86 -1.07
CA VAL A 320 -4.58 -19.14 0.07
C VAL A 320 -5.72 -18.25 -0.38
N ARG A 321 -6.76 -18.17 0.46
CA ARG A 321 -7.80 -17.16 0.38
C ARG A 321 -8.16 -16.64 1.78
N ALA A 322 -8.52 -15.38 1.86
CA ALA A 322 -9.03 -14.76 3.08
C ALA A 322 -10.51 -14.38 2.94
N PHE A 323 -11.14 -14.14 4.09
CA PHE A 323 -12.47 -13.56 4.22
C PHE A 323 -12.47 -12.44 5.25
N ASP A 324 -13.25 -11.40 4.99
CA ASP A 324 -13.47 -10.31 5.95
C ASP A 324 -14.64 -10.61 6.91
N ASP A 325 -14.87 -9.71 7.86
CA ASP A 325 -15.97 -9.76 8.84
C ASP A 325 -17.39 -9.66 8.24
N ALA A 326 -17.53 -9.27 6.97
CA ALA A 326 -18.79 -9.28 6.21
C ALA A 326 -18.96 -10.54 5.36
N GLY A 327 -18.04 -11.49 5.45
CA GLY A 327 -18.04 -12.73 4.68
C GLY A 327 -17.66 -12.53 3.21
N GLN A 328 -17.09 -11.38 2.83
CA GLN A 328 -16.52 -11.22 1.48
C GLN A 328 -15.22 -12.00 1.37
N GLY A 329 -15.06 -12.72 0.27
CA GLY A 329 -13.84 -13.45 -0.05
C GLY A 329 -13.11 -12.87 -1.25
N GLN A 330 -11.93 -13.40 -1.52
CA GLN A 330 -11.13 -13.05 -2.70
C GLN A 330 -11.65 -13.77 -3.97
N PRO A 331 -11.54 -13.14 -5.17
CA PRO A 331 -11.76 -13.81 -6.45
C PRO A 331 -10.85 -15.03 -6.61
N GLU A 332 -11.30 -16.06 -7.32
CA GLU A 332 -10.50 -17.27 -7.51
C GLU A 332 -9.34 -17.05 -8.50
N LEU A 333 -9.62 -16.44 -9.66
CA LEU A 333 -8.68 -16.35 -10.76
C LEU A 333 -8.30 -14.89 -11.08
N PRO A 334 -7.01 -14.62 -11.38
CA PRO A 334 -6.56 -13.26 -11.74
C PRO A 334 -7.19 -12.70 -13.02
N ASP A 335 -7.65 -13.54 -13.93
CA ASP A 335 -8.26 -13.13 -15.20
C ASP A 335 -9.58 -12.36 -15.01
N THR A 336 -10.35 -12.69 -13.96
CA THR A 336 -11.61 -12.02 -13.60
C THR A 336 -11.44 -10.56 -13.20
N MET A 337 -10.19 -10.13 -12.92
CA MET A 337 -9.86 -8.78 -12.47
C MET A 337 -8.70 -8.16 -13.24
N TRP A 338 -8.31 -8.78 -14.35
CA TRP A 338 -7.24 -8.26 -15.18
C TRP A 338 -7.58 -6.86 -15.70
N ASN A 339 -6.58 -5.98 -15.67
CA ASN A 339 -6.63 -4.64 -16.23
C ASN A 339 -5.24 -4.28 -16.79
N PHE A 340 -5.19 -3.44 -17.82
CA PHE A 340 -3.95 -3.14 -18.54
C PHE A 340 -2.87 -2.49 -17.65
N ALA A 341 -3.25 -1.82 -16.57
CA ALA A 341 -2.32 -1.18 -15.61
C ALA A 341 -1.80 -2.15 -14.52
N GLY A 342 -2.35 -3.36 -14.46
CA GLY A 342 -1.94 -4.40 -13.52
C GLY A 342 -2.17 -3.99 -12.06
N TYR A 343 -3.29 -3.33 -11.77
CA TYR A 343 -3.65 -2.89 -10.42
C TYR A 343 -4.62 -3.83 -9.71
N LEU A 344 -4.60 -3.79 -8.38
CA LEU A 344 -5.51 -4.46 -7.46
C LEU A 344 -5.63 -5.97 -7.68
N CYS A 345 -4.51 -6.66 -7.90
CA CYS A 345 -4.55 -8.11 -7.90
C CYS A 345 -4.82 -8.65 -6.48
N THR A 346 -6.02 -9.19 -6.27
CA THR A 346 -6.44 -9.81 -5.02
C THR A 346 -7.04 -11.19 -5.20
N ALA A 347 -6.84 -11.82 -6.36
CA ALA A 347 -7.21 -13.22 -6.55
C ALA A 347 -6.50 -14.13 -5.54
N TRP A 348 -6.95 -15.38 -5.39
CA TRP A 348 -6.25 -16.36 -4.55
C TRP A 348 -4.76 -16.41 -4.92
N HIS A 349 -3.88 -16.47 -3.93
CA HIS A 349 -2.44 -16.56 -4.20
C HIS A 349 -2.04 -18.02 -4.31
N HIS A 350 -1.30 -18.35 -5.37
CA HIS A 350 -0.91 -19.72 -5.70
C HIS A 350 0.62 -19.89 -5.59
N VAL A 351 1.05 -20.91 -4.87
CA VAL A 351 2.45 -21.27 -4.70
C VAL A 351 2.65 -22.72 -5.15
N HIS A 352 3.68 -22.94 -5.96
CA HIS A 352 4.06 -24.28 -6.42
C HIS A 352 5.40 -24.66 -5.81
N VAL A 353 5.46 -25.81 -5.14
CA VAL A 353 6.70 -26.31 -4.50
C VAL A 353 6.95 -27.76 -4.87
N LEU A 354 8.22 -28.17 -4.77
CA LEU A 354 8.62 -29.58 -4.94
C LEU A 354 8.97 -30.16 -3.57
N VAL A 355 8.30 -31.23 -3.15
CA VAL A 355 8.63 -31.95 -1.92
C VAL A 355 9.44 -33.20 -2.24
N GLU A 356 10.66 -33.31 -1.70
CA GLU A 356 11.65 -34.33 -2.07
C GLU A 356 11.57 -35.66 -1.32
#